data_AF-A0A966SPB9-F1
#
_entry.id   AF-A0A966SPB9-F1
#
_cell.length_a   1.000
_cell.length_b   1.000
_cell.length_c   1.000
_cell.angle_alpha   90.00
_cell.angle_beta   90.00
_cell.angle_gamma   90.00
#
_symmetry.space_group_name_H-M   'P 1'
#
loop_
_entity.id
_entity.type
_entity.pdbx_description
1 polymer ?
#
loop_
_entity_poly.entity_id
_entity_poly.type
_entity_poly.pdbx_seq_one_letter_code
_entity_poly.pdbx_strand_id
1 'polypeptide(L)'
;MAWNGSGSFQRTNGSFSGASVWEDDANAGFDIVDSRHDNHDQDLAQGIDNCLTKDGQNSPTADLSMNTFKHTNVGDGTARNHYATVGQLQDQTVQAVSAVGGTANAITATMSPAISAYVTGARYTFKAGASANSGATTLKISNGPITAVQYQGSALSGGEIGANTWHTVVYDGSVFQLLNPAMSGSTRTVPATVGQVQDGNFIWGGTSGGTSTAYTLTLSPAIAAYAAGQRFLFIANASNTGAATLNVNGVGAKNIFLRSTNAAAPTGYIRTNQLCEVVYDGTQFQLSESAAELQSNAATYLGQSSGTANALVLTPSPAITNSSYTGLLGFYNFYKDAAANTGACTINISGLGAINLVDRHGAALKAGMLQASLMYQMFLNGNVAYLINPSSVWQSYTPTLTQSATVTFTTNDSQYKLLDNNTVVWQFNLTATSAGTASNAIQLTLPLTAAASNAYSCVGAALILKNSGALIYSSVAALSSTTAMRFFSGSGTSANYVGITPAITLASGDQIAGTITYRI
;
A
#
# COMPACT_ATOMS: atom_id res chain seq x y z
N MET A 1 28.90 -67.57 -57.89
CA MET A 1 27.82 -66.74 -57.29
C MET A 1 27.72 -67.14 -55.82
N ALA A 2 26.78 -66.63 -55.02
CA ALA A 2 26.69 -66.93 -53.57
C ALA A 2 25.29 -66.57 -53.00
N TRP A 3 24.80 -67.13 -51.89
CA TRP A 3 25.49 -67.83 -50.78
C TRP A 3 24.71 -69.02 -50.20
N ASN A 4 25.41 -70.10 -49.81
CA ASN A 4 24.89 -71.14 -48.91
C ASN A 4 24.91 -70.74 -47.40
N GLY A 5 24.70 -69.45 -47.10
CA GLY A 5 24.74 -68.88 -45.75
C GLY A 5 26.13 -68.60 -45.13
N SER A 6 27.23 -69.11 -45.69
CA SER A 6 28.57 -69.02 -45.07
C SER A 6 29.46 -67.82 -45.50
N GLY A 7 28.90 -66.91 -46.30
CA GLY A 7 29.66 -66.21 -47.41
C GLY A 7 30.17 -67.13 -50.21
N SER A 8 30.02 -68.41 -50.75
CA SER A 8 29.95 -68.91 -52.11
C SER A 8 28.68 -69.76 -52.31
N PHE A 9 28.31 -69.95 -53.57
CA PHE A 9 27.43 -70.99 -54.10
C PHE A 9 28.32 -71.78 -55.06
N GLN A 10 28.48 -73.07 -54.80
CA GLN A 10 29.33 -73.96 -55.58
C GLN A 10 28.44 -74.69 -56.56
N ARG A 11 28.72 -74.57 -57.87
CA ARG A 11 28.01 -75.34 -58.88
C ARG A 11 28.19 -76.83 -58.59
N THR A 12 27.18 -77.65 -58.81
CA THR A 12 27.32 -79.11 -58.78
C THR A 12 26.62 -79.78 -59.97
N ASN A 13 27.06 -80.99 -60.31
CA ASN A 13 26.36 -81.91 -61.22
C ASN A 13 25.86 -83.18 -60.48
N GLY A 14 25.95 -83.21 -59.15
CA GLY A 14 25.68 -84.39 -58.31
C GLY A 14 26.86 -85.36 -58.16
N SER A 15 28.05 -85.04 -58.66
CA SER A 15 29.28 -85.86 -58.50
C SER A 15 30.53 -85.01 -58.24
N PHE A 16 30.67 -83.87 -58.92
CA PHE A 16 31.68 -82.85 -58.66
C PHE A 16 31.03 -81.53 -58.25
N SER A 17 31.77 -80.70 -57.51
CA SER A 17 31.28 -79.41 -57.02
C SER A 17 32.40 -78.36 -57.00
N GLY A 18 32.17 -77.18 -57.56
CA GLY A 18 33.17 -76.11 -57.62
C GLY A 18 33.00 -75.15 -58.80
N ALA A 19 34.12 -74.63 -59.31
CA ALA A 19 34.16 -73.83 -60.53
C ALA A 19 34.34 -74.71 -61.79
N SER A 20 35.21 -75.72 -61.68
CA SER A 20 35.70 -76.58 -62.76
C SER A 20 34.87 -77.83 -63.05
N VAL A 21 33.63 -77.94 -62.54
CA VAL A 21 32.77 -79.15 -62.61
C VAL A 21 32.75 -79.86 -63.99
N TRP A 22 32.81 -79.09 -65.08
CA TRP A 22 32.80 -79.61 -66.46
C TRP A 22 34.21 -80.04 -66.95
N GLU A 23 35.27 -79.44 -66.42
CA GLU A 23 36.65 -79.90 -66.59
C GLU A 23 36.89 -81.15 -65.72
N ASP A 24 36.29 -81.23 -64.54
CA ASP A 24 36.31 -82.39 -63.64
C ASP A 24 35.60 -83.60 -64.29
N ASP A 25 34.43 -83.39 -64.92
CA ASP A 25 33.75 -84.40 -65.74
C ASP A 25 34.66 -84.91 -66.88
N ALA A 26 35.27 -84.00 -67.65
CA ALA A 26 36.15 -84.35 -68.76
C ALA A 26 37.42 -85.09 -68.31
N ASN A 27 38.05 -84.65 -67.21
CA ASN A 27 39.24 -85.29 -66.64
C ASN A 27 38.93 -86.67 -66.04
N ALA A 28 37.70 -86.88 -65.55
CA ALA A 28 37.22 -88.17 -65.06
C ALA A 28 36.63 -89.08 -66.17
N GLY A 29 36.60 -88.62 -67.42
CA GLY A 29 36.15 -89.40 -68.58
C GLY A 29 34.63 -89.53 -68.70
N PHE A 30 33.86 -88.59 -68.18
CA PHE A 30 32.40 -88.53 -68.38
C PHE A 30 32.06 -87.68 -69.62
N ASP A 31 31.26 -88.25 -70.53
CA ASP A 31 30.58 -87.49 -71.57
C ASP A 31 29.48 -86.58 -70.98
N ILE A 32 29.01 -85.61 -71.77
CA ILE A 32 27.88 -84.75 -71.40
C ILE A 32 26.60 -85.61 -71.40
N VAL A 33 26.15 -85.99 -70.20
CA VAL A 33 24.93 -86.79 -69.98
C VAL A 33 23.79 -85.95 -69.40
N ASP A 34 22.57 -86.26 -69.83
CA ASP A 34 21.31 -85.58 -69.48
C ASP A 34 21.13 -85.44 -67.96
N SER A 35 21.31 -86.51 -67.19
CA SER A 35 21.12 -86.51 -65.74
C SER A 35 22.12 -85.63 -64.98
N ARG A 36 23.32 -85.38 -65.53
CA ARG A 36 24.29 -84.44 -64.93
C ARG A 36 24.00 -82.99 -65.33
N HIS A 37 23.46 -82.79 -66.53
CA HIS A 37 23.00 -81.48 -66.98
C HIS A 37 21.78 -81.02 -66.18
N ASP A 38 20.77 -81.88 -66.01
CA ASP A 38 19.55 -81.57 -65.22
C ASP A 38 19.91 -81.26 -63.76
N ASN A 39 20.74 -82.07 -63.10
CA ASN A 39 21.25 -81.75 -61.76
C ASN A 39 21.91 -80.35 -61.68
N HIS A 40 22.68 -79.96 -62.71
CA HIS A 40 23.38 -78.68 -62.76
C HIS A 40 22.44 -77.50 -63.08
N ASP A 41 21.42 -77.71 -63.90
CA ASP A 41 20.38 -76.71 -64.17
C ASP A 41 19.45 -76.49 -62.97
N GLN A 42 19.11 -77.55 -62.22
CA GLN A 42 18.32 -77.47 -60.99
C GLN A 42 19.10 -76.76 -59.86
N ASP A 43 20.40 -77.03 -59.74
CA ASP A 43 21.32 -76.30 -58.85
C ASP A 43 21.37 -74.80 -59.21
N LEU A 44 21.48 -74.45 -60.50
CA LEU A 44 21.38 -73.06 -60.95
C LEU A 44 20.00 -72.44 -60.69
N ALA A 45 18.91 -73.18 -60.89
CA ALA A 45 17.55 -72.70 -60.63
C ALA A 45 17.35 -72.39 -59.13
N GLN A 46 17.82 -73.27 -58.24
CA GLN A 46 17.83 -73.03 -56.80
C GLN A 46 18.75 -71.87 -56.42
N GLY A 47 19.90 -71.71 -57.08
CA GLY A 47 20.79 -70.55 -56.91
C GLY A 47 20.13 -69.22 -57.32
N ILE A 48 19.23 -69.24 -58.32
CA ILE A 48 18.46 -68.07 -58.76
C ILE A 48 17.29 -67.78 -57.82
N ASP A 49 16.57 -68.80 -57.34
CA ASP A 49 15.43 -68.62 -56.42
C ASP A 49 15.85 -68.02 -55.06
N ASN A 50 17.07 -68.33 -54.61
CA ASN A 50 17.68 -67.69 -53.43
C ASN A 50 18.12 -66.23 -53.66
N CYS A 51 18.00 -65.68 -54.88
CA CYS A 51 18.32 -64.27 -55.17
C CYS A 51 17.07 -63.38 -55.07
N LEU A 52 17.25 -62.14 -54.59
CA LEU A 52 16.22 -61.10 -54.71
C LEU A 52 16.19 -60.56 -56.14
N THR A 53 15.03 -60.61 -56.78
CA THR A 53 14.86 -60.17 -58.18
C THR A 53 14.60 -58.67 -58.29
N LYS A 54 15.09 -58.05 -59.37
CA LYS A 54 14.96 -56.59 -59.64
C LYS A 54 13.52 -56.09 -59.82
N ASP A 55 12.58 -57.01 -60.00
CA ASP A 55 11.14 -56.78 -60.21
C ASP A 55 10.30 -57.10 -58.96
N GLY A 56 10.95 -57.55 -57.87
CA GLY A 56 10.29 -57.79 -56.57
C GLY A 56 9.47 -59.09 -56.48
N GLN A 57 9.67 -60.04 -57.40
CA GLN A 57 8.98 -61.33 -57.36
C GLN A 57 9.49 -62.24 -56.21
N ASN A 58 10.80 -62.30 -55.98
CA ASN A 58 11.39 -63.06 -54.87
C ASN A 58 11.51 -62.19 -53.60
N SER A 59 11.20 -62.78 -52.44
CA SER A 59 11.08 -62.09 -51.14
C SER A 59 12.12 -62.56 -50.12
N PRO A 60 12.58 -61.71 -49.17
CA PRO A 60 13.51 -62.12 -48.13
C PRO A 60 12.88 -63.12 -47.15
N THR A 61 13.57 -64.24 -46.92
CA THR A 61 13.19 -65.29 -45.95
C THR A 61 13.97 -65.20 -44.63
N ALA A 62 14.94 -64.29 -44.53
CA ALA A 62 15.75 -64.01 -43.35
C ALA A 62 16.21 -62.53 -43.34
N ASP A 63 16.77 -62.07 -42.21
CA ASP A 63 17.27 -60.70 -42.05
C ASP A 63 18.43 -60.38 -43.01
N LEU A 64 18.31 -59.26 -43.74
CA LEU A 64 19.29 -58.86 -44.74
C LEU A 64 20.41 -57.98 -44.14
N SER A 65 21.60 -58.55 -43.96
CA SER A 65 22.79 -57.78 -43.57
C SER A 65 23.35 -56.96 -44.74
N MET A 66 23.51 -55.65 -44.54
CA MET A 66 24.03 -54.71 -45.54
C MET A 66 25.54 -54.49 -45.49
N ASN A 67 26.28 -55.14 -44.58
CA ASN A 67 27.74 -55.00 -44.45
C ASN A 67 28.25 -53.53 -44.47
N THR A 68 27.58 -52.63 -43.72
CA THR A 68 27.87 -51.18 -43.65
C THR A 68 27.55 -50.37 -44.93
N PHE A 69 27.08 -50.99 -46.01
CA PHE A 69 26.54 -50.28 -47.17
C PHE A 69 25.16 -49.65 -46.87
N LYS A 70 24.74 -48.72 -47.74
CA LYS A 70 23.53 -47.90 -47.57
C LYS A 70 22.54 -48.20 -48.70
N HIS A 71 21.24 -48.24 -48.39
CA HIS A 71 20.22 -48.13 -49.43
C HIS A 71 20.23 -46.69 -49.98
N THR A 72 20.57 -46.53 -51.26
CA THR A 72 20.56 -45.24 -51.97
C THR A 72 19.36 -45.16 -52.92
N ASN A 73 18.95 -43.94 -53.29
CA ASN A 73 17.80 -43.68 -54.17
C ASN A 73 16.46 -44.27 -53.66
N VAL A 74 16.33 -44.46 -52.35
CA VAL A 74 15.08 -44.85 -51.69
C VAL A 74 14.08 -43.69 -51.81
N GLY A 75 12.89 -43.97 -52.34
CA GLY A 75 11.78 -43.01 -52.37
C GLY A 75 11.13 -42.84 -50.99
N ASP A 76 10.56 -41.66 -50.74
CA ASP A 76 9.96 -41.31 -49.45
C ASP A 76 8.79 -42.24 -49.06
N GLY A 77 8.78 -42.65 -47.78
CA GLY A 77 7.76 -43.52 -47.22
C GLY A 77 6.39 -42.83 -47.08
N THR A 78 5.39 -43.33 -47.79
CA THR A 78 4.01 -42.79 -47.80
C THR A 78 3.02 -43.62 -47.00
N ALA A 79 3.36 -44.86 -46.64
CA ALA A 79 2.59 -45.72 -45.74
C ALA A 79 3.43 -46.19 -44.53
N ARG A 80 2.77 -46.61 -43.44
CA ARG A 80 3.41 -46.97 -42.15
C ARG A 80 4.32 -48.21 -42.19
N ASN A 81 4.34 -48.94 -43.30
CA ASN A 81 5.15 -50.12 -43.56
C ASN A 81 6.26 -49.86 -44.60
N HIS A 82 6.49 -48.61 -45.01
CA HIS A 82 7.62 -48.23 -45.87
C HIS A 82 8.86 -47.92 -45.02
N TYR A 83 10.05 -48.04 -45.61
CA TYR A 83 11.24 -47.40 -45.05
C TYR A 83 11.08 -45.87 -45.07
N ALA A 84 11.46 -45.20 -43.99
CA ALA A 84 11.61 -43.75 -43.97
C ALA A 84 13.00 -43.36 -44.51
N THR A 85 13.08 -42.33 -45.33
CA THR A 85 14.38 -41.76 -45.73
C THR A 85 14.98 -40.96 -44.57
N VAL A 86 16.30 -40.75 -44.57
CA VAL A 86 16.96 -39.92 -43.55
C VAL A 86 16.46 -38.48 -43.60
N GLY A 87 16.16 -37.96 -44.80
CA GLY A 87 15.54 -36.64 -44.99
C GLY A 87 14.18 -36.54 -44.29
N GLN A 88 13.26 -37.49 -44.53
CA GLN A 88 11.96 -37.54 -43.84
C GLN A 88 12.08 -37.53 -42.31
N LEU A 89 13.15 -38.14 -41.77
CA LEU A 89 13.39 -38.18 -40.33
C LEU A 89 13.97 -36.86 -39.79
N GLN A 90 14.86 -36.21 -40.56
CA GLN A 90 15.46 -34.91 -40.22
C GLN A 90 14.45 -33.75 -40.33
N ASP A 91 13.67 -33.73 -41.41
CA ASP A 91 12.60 -32.76 -41.67
C ASP A 91 11.32 -33.06 -40.85
N GLN A 92 11.33 -34.15 -40.08
CA GLN A 92 10.24 -34.63 -39.21
C GLN A 92 8.90 -34.86 -39.94
N THR A 93 8.89 -35.00 -41.27
CA THR A 93 7.66 -35.10 -42.07
C THR A 93 6.78 -36.29 -41.67
N VAL A 94 7.40 -37.39 -41.24
CA VAL A 94 6.74 -38.62 -40.75
C VAL A 94 6.46 -38.63 -39.23
N GLN A 95 6.84 -37.56 -38.51
CA GLN A 95 6.68 -37.43 -37.05
C GLN A 95 5.77 -36.26 -36.64
N ALA A 96 5.73 -35.19 -37.44
CA ALA A 96 4.96 -33.98 -37.16
C ALA A 96 3.50 -34.07 -37.65
N VAL A 97 2.65 -33.20 -37.09
CA VAL A 97 1.29 -32.97 -37.62
C VAL A 97 1.38 -32.10 -38.87
N SER A 98 0.90 -32.62 -40.00
CA SER A 98 1.01 -32.01 -41.34
C SER A 98 -0.02 -30.91 -41.60
N ALA A 99 -1.20 -30.98 -40.96
CA ALA A 99 -2.21 -29.92 -41.00
C ALA A 99 -3.07 -29.94 -39.73
N VAL A 100 -3.63 -28.77 -39.38
CA VAL A 100 -4.52 -28.55 -38.22
C VAL A 100 -5.74 -27.76 -38.66
N GLY A 101 -6.90 -28.07 -38.08
CA GLY A 101 -8.17 -27.41 -38.30
C GLY A 101 -9.18 -27.72 -37.19
N GLY A 102 -10.48 -27.57 -37.47
CA GLY A 102 -11.55 -27.72 -36.49
C GLY A 102 -11.81 -26.41 -35.73
N THR A 103 -12.25 -26.52 -34.47
CA THR A 103 -12.47 -25.36 -33.58
C THR A 103 -11.50 -25.41 -32.39
N ALA A 104 -11.39 -24.31 -31.63
CA ALA A 104 -10.50 -24.22 -30.48
C ALA A 104 -10.77 -25.28 -29.38
N ASN A 105 -12.00 -25.79 -29.29
CA ASN A 105 -12.40 -26.85 -28.36
C ASN A 105 -12.60 -28.22 -29.05
N ALA A 106 -12.50 -28.29 -30.39
CA ALA A 106 -12.61 -29.53 -31.16
C ALA A 106 -11.58 -29.52 -32.31
N ILE A 107 -10.33 -29.82 -31.95
CA ILE A 107 -9.18 -29.72 -32.84
C ILE A 107 -9.07 -30.98 -33.69
N THR A 108 -8.92 -30.81 -35.00
CA THR A 108 -8.61 -31.90 -35.94
C THR A 108 -7.19 -31.71 -36.50
N ALA A 109 -6.42 -32.78 -36.52
CA ALA A 109 -5.04 -32.83 -36.99
C ALA A 109 -4.85 -33.98 -38.00
N THR A 110 -3.88 -33.87 -38.90
CA THR A 110 -3.48 -34.95 -39.82
C THR A 110 -1.98 -35.23 -39.75
N MET A 111 -1.57 -36.43 -40.14
CA MET A 111 -0.18 -36.84 -40.31
C MET A 111 -0.04 -37.60 -41.64
N SER A 112 1.17 -37.61 -42.20
CA SER A 112 1.52 -38.42 -43.36
C SER A 112 2.83 -39.17 -43.07
N PRO A 113 2.87 -40.53 -43.10
CA PRO A 113 1.76 -41.45 -43.29
C PRO A 113 0.62 -41.31 -42.26
N ALA A 114 -0.61 -41.58 -42.68
CA ALA A 114 -1.77 -41.51 -41.80
C ALA A 114 -1.73 -42.60 -40.71
N ILE A 115 -1.95 -42.19 -39.45
CA ILE A 115 -2.08 -43.13 -38.33
C ILE A 115 -3.51 -43.70 -38.25
N SER A 116 -3.60 -45.01 -37.97
CA SER A 116 -4.84 -45.77 -37.82
C SER A 116 -5.32 -45.89 -36.36
N ALA A 117 -4.41 -45.75 -35.40
CA ALA A 117 -4.69 -45.77 -33.97
C ALA A 117 -3.62 -44.95 -33.22
N TYR A 118 -3.91 -44.54 -31.98
CA TYR A 118 -2.92 -43.95 -31.07
C TYR A 118 -2.16 -45.06 -30.35
N VAL A 119 -0.92 -44.76 -29.97
CA VAL A 119 -0.05 -45.67 -29.20
C VAL A 119 0.33 -44.96 -27.91
N THR A 120 0.23 -45.65 -26.77
CA THR A 120 0.59 -45.09 -25.47
C THR A 120 2.04 -44.60 -25.46
N GLY A 121 2.27 -43.38 -24.99
CA GLY A 121 3.57 -42.69 -25.03
C GLY A 121 3.90 -41.98 -26.35
N ALA A 122 3.08 -42.12 -27.40
CA ALA A 122 3.27 -41.36 -28.63
C ALA A 122 3.03 -39.86 -28.40
N ARG A 123 3.98 -39.04 -28.85
CA ARG A 123 3.91 -37.57 -28.78
C ARG A 123 3.50 -37.00 -30.12
N TYR A 124 2.70 -35.93 -30.08
CA TYR A 124 2.23 -35.22 -31.26
C TYR A 124 2.36 -33.72 -31.05
N THR A 125 3.16 -33.07 -31.91
CA THR A 125 3.39 -31.62 -31.88
C THR A 125 2.59 -30.96 -33.00
N PHE A 126 1.79 -29.96 -32.66
CA PHE A 126 0.92 -29.24 -33.59
C PHE A 126 0.85 -27.74 -33.27
N LYS A 127 0.56 -26.92 -34.28
CA LYS A 127 0.31 -25.48 -34.09
C LYS A 127 -1.19 -25.25 -33.95
N ALA A 128 -1.61 -24.63 -32.85
CA ALA A 128 -3.01 -24.31 -32.62
C ALA A 128 -3.52 -23.22 -33.57
N GLY A 129 -4.84 -23.22 -33.83
CA GLY A 129 -5.49 -22.27 -34.75
C GLY A 129 -5.58 -20.84 -34.21
N ALA A 130 -6.33 -19.98 -34.92
CA ALA A 130 -6.41 -18.55 -34.65
C ALA A 130 -7.16 -18.15 -33.35
N SER A 131 -7.64 -19.11 -32.56
CA SER A 131 -8.35 -18.86 -31.30
C SER A 131 -7.89 -19.84 -30.24
N ALA A 132 -7.72 -19.35 -29.01
CA ALA A 132 -7.39 -20.19 -27.86
C ALA A 132 -8.62 -21.00 -27.40
N ASN A 133 -8.41 -22.13 -26.71
CA ASN A 133 -9.52 -22.88 -26.14
C ASN A 133 -10.26 -22.06 -25.08
N SER A 134 -11.56 -22.32 -24.92
CA SER A 134 -12.46 -21.62 -23.98
C SER A 134 -13.13 -22.57 -22.97
N GLY A 135 -12.59 -23.78 -22.85
CA GLY A 135 -13.11 -24.86 -22.02
C GLY A 135 -12.47 -26.19 -22.39
N ALA A 136 -13.19 -27.29 -22.14
CA ALA A 136 -12.71 -28.64 -22.43
C ALA A 136 -12.51 -28.85 -23.94
N THR A 137 -11.30 -29.31 -24.30
CA THR A 137 -10.91 -29.52 -25.70
C THR A 137 -10.81 -31.01 -26.03
N THR A 138 -11.23 -31.40 -27.24
CA THR A 138 -10.88 -32.69 -27.84
C THR A 138 -9.90 -32.53 -29.00
N LEU A 139 -9.07 -33.55 -29.23
CA LEU A 139 -8.17 -33.69 -30.37
C LEU A 139 -8.49 -34.98 -31.13
N LYS A 140 -8.50 -34.91 -32.46
CA LYS A 140 -8.50 -36.08 -33.35
C LYS A 140 -7.33 -35.98 -34.33
N ILE A 141 -6.47 -36.99 -34.37
CA ILE A 141 -5.33 -37.07 -35.31
C ILE A 141 -5.58 -38.18 -36.35
N SER A 142 -5.59 -37.81 -37.64
CA SER A 142 -5.86 -38.67 -38.81
C SER A 142 -7.10 -39.56 -38.62
N ASN A 143 -6.93 -40.89 -38.63
CA ASN A 143 -8.02 -41.86 -38.53
C ASN A 143 -8.25 -42.36 -37.09
N GLY A 144 -7.50 -41.88 -36.11
CA GLY A 144 -7.73 -42.21 -34.71
C GLY A 144 -9.03 -41.61 -34.14
N PRO A 145 -9.47 -42.05 -32.94
CA PRO A 145 -10.71 -41.60 -32.31
C PRO A 145 -10.65 -40.15 -31.83
N ILE A 146 -11.81 -39.47 -31.77
CA ILE A 146 -11.91 -38.17 -31.09
C ILE A 146 -11.65 -38.41 -29.59
N THR A 147 -10.65 -37.73 -29.05
CA THR A 147 -10.11 -38.01 -27.71
C THR A 147 -9.98 -36.72 -26.92
N ALA A 148 -10.27 -36.73 -25.62
CA ALA A 148 -10.15 -35.56 -24.77
C ALA A 148 -8.68 -35.13 -24.61
N VAL A 149 -8.45 -33.81 -24.53
CA VAL A 149 -7.17 -33.22 -24.09
C VAL A 149 -7.30 -32.81 -22.63
N GLN A 150 -6.29 -33.12 -21.85
CA GLN A 150 -6.18 -32.84 -20.44
C GLN A 150 -4.84 -32.16 -20.10
N TYR A 151 -4.78 -31.50 -18.97
CA TYR A 151 -3.55 -31.05 -18.34
C TYR A 151 -3.54 -31.54 -16.89
N GLN A 152 -2.47 -32.25 -16.49
CA GLN A 152 -2.33 -32.89 -15.18
C GLN A 152 -3.56 -33.74 -14.77
N GLY A 153 -4.13 -34.52 -15.70
CA GLY A 153 -5.30 -35.36 -15.44
C GLY A 153 -6.65 -34.62 -15.32
N SER A 154 -6.67 -33.30 -15.54
CA SER A 154 -7.89 -32.48 -15.55
C SER A 154 -8.26 -32.04 -16.96
N ALA A 155 -9.56 -31.96 -17.27
CA ALA A 155 -10.03 -31.36 -18.52
C ALA A 155 -9.63 -29.88 -18.59
N LEU A 156 -9.34 -29.40 -19.80
CA LEU A 156 -8.96 -27.99 -20.02
C LEU A 156 -10.12 -27.04 -19.66
N SER A 157 -9.77 -25.84 -19.19
CA SER A 157 -10.70 -24.84 -18.63
C SER A 157 -10.79 -23.55 -19.45
N GLY A 158 -9.80 -23.27 -20.28
CA GLY A 158 -9.71 -22.11 -21.15
C GLY A 158 -8.34 -21.44 -21.07
N GLY A 159 -7.72 -21.21 -22.22
CA GLY A 159 -6.42 -20.55 -22.36
C GLY A 159 -5.19 -21.46 -22.32
N GLU A 160 -5.32 -22.75 -21.98
CA GLU A 160 -4.19 -23.69 -21.93
C GLU A 160 -3.67 -24.08 -23.33
N ILE A 161 -4.51 -24.00 -24.37
CA ILE A 161 -4.09 -24.10 -25.76
C ILE A 161 -4.20 -22.70 -26.37
N GLY A 162 -3.06 -22.01 -26.46
CA GLY A 162 -2.98 -20.63 -26.92
C GLY A 162 -3.17 -20.47 -28.44
N ALA A 163 -3.78 -19.36 -28.86
CA ALA A 163 -3.96 -19.06 -30.29
C ALA A 163 -2.61 -18.97 -31.02
N ASN A 164 -2.51 -19.57 -32.21
CA ASN A 164 -1.35 -19.54 -33.10
C ASN A 164 -0.01 -20.05 -32.50
N THR A 165 -0.01 -20.76 -31.37
CA THR A 165 1.21 -21.27 -30.72
C THR A 165 1.35 -22.80 -30.81
N TRP A 166 2.59 -23.28 -30.64
CA TRP A 166 2.95 -24.70 -30.75
C TRP A 166 2.69 -25.44 -29.44
N HIS A 167 1.99 -26.57 -29.53
CA HIS A 167 1.66 -27.44 -28.40
C HIS A 167 2.07 -28.88 -28.71
N THR A 168 2.53 -29.58 -27.68
CA THR A 168 2.86 -31.01 -27.71
C THR A 168 1.97 -31.75 -26.74
N VAL A 169 1.27 -32.77 -27.22
CA VAL A 169 0.52 -33.71 -26.39
C VAL A 169 1.20 -35.09 -26.40
N VAL A 170 0.94 -35.89 -25.37
CA VAL A 170 1.26 -37.33 -25.34
C VAL A 170 -0.02 -38.12 -25.10
N TYR A 171 -0.21 -39.24 -25.81
CA TYR A 171 -1.32 -40.15 -25.55
C TYR A 171 -0.98 -41.06 -24.37
N ASP A 172 -1.77 -41.05 -23.29
CA ASP A 172 -1.51 -41.84 -22.06
C ASP A 172 -2.12 -43.25 -22.06
N GLY A 173 -2.92 -43.58 -23.08
CA GLY A 173 -3.68 -44.83 -23.17
C GLY A 173 -5.19 -44.62 -23.13
N SER A 174 -5.67 -43.46 -22.63
CA SER A 174 -7.08 -43.08 -22.65
C SER A 174 -7.34 -41.66 -23.16
N VAL A 175 -6.42 -40.71 -22.92
CA VAL A 175 -6.57 -39.29 -23.28
C VAL A 175 -5.23 -38.70 -23.76
N PHE A 176 -5.28 -37.46 -24.25
CA PHE A 176 -4.08 -36.68 -24.57
C PHE A 176 -3.69 -35.77 -23.40
N GLN A 177 -2.52 -35.99 -22.79
CA GLN A 177 -1.96 -35.07 -21.80
C GLN A 177 -1.12 -33.99 -22.49
N LEU A 178 -1.46 -32.72 -22.24
CA LEU A 178 -0.76 -31.54 -22.75
C LEU A 178 0.54 -31.29 -21.96
N LEU A 179 1.66 -31.16 -22.66
CA LEU A 179 2.99 -31.04 -22.02
C LEU A 179 3.46 -29.59 -21.84
N ASN A 180 2.97 -28.67 -22.66
CA ASN A 180 3.34 -27.24 -22.63
C ASN A 180 2.10 -26.35 -22.78
N PRO A 181 1.24 -26.23 -21.75
CA PRO A 181 0.12 -25.31 -21.82
C PRO A 181 0.60 -23.86 -22.01
N ALA A 182 -0.12 -23.09 -22.80
CA ALA A 182 0.07 -21.65 -22.87
C ALA A 182 -0.23 -21.04 -21.49
N MET A 183 0.66 -20.16 -21.02
CA MET A 183 0.57 -19.55 -19.69
C MET A 183 -0.47 -18.41 -19.65
N SER A 184 -1.75 -18.76 -19.79
CA SER A 184 -2.89 -17.89 -19.48
C SER A 184 -3.61 -18.40 -18.23
N GLY A 185 -3.39 -17.72 -17.10
CA GLY A 185 -3.89 -18.15 -15.80
C GLY A 185 -5.40 -17.94 -15.64
N SER A 186 -6.19 -18.93 -16.04
CA SER A 186 -7.62 -19.06 -15.69
C SER A 186 -7.83 -19.75 -14.33
N THR A 187 -6.88 -20.62 -13.92
CA THR A 187 -6.94 -21.41 -12.68
C THR A 187 -5.69 -21.20 -11.81
N ARG A 188 -5.81 -21.46 -10.50
CA ARG A 188 -4.70 -21.37 -9.53
C ARG A 188 -3.66 -22.51 -9.63
N THR A 189 -3.76 -23.34 -10.66
CA THR A 189 -2.93 -24.54 -10.90
C THR A 189 -1.83 -24.30 -11.95
N VAL A 190 -1.85 -23.15 -12.64
CA VAL A 190 -0.86 -22.77 -13.65
C VAL A 190 0.17 -21.82 -13.02
N PRO A 191 1.49 -21.96 -13.33
CA PRO A 191 2.50 -21.00 -12.89
C PRO A 191 2.20 -19.56 -13.34
N ALA A 192 2.47 -18.60 -12.47
CA ALA A 192 2.32 -17.18 -12.77
C ALA A 192 3.37 -16.69 -13.78
N THR A 193 2.97 -15.85 -14.74
CA THR A 193 3.91 -15.11 -15.58
C THR A 193 4.50 -13.91 -14.83
N VAL A 194 5.68 -13.45 -15.23
CA VAL A 194 6.36 -12.31 -14.60
C VAL A 194 5.51 -11.04 -14.63
N GLY A 195 4.82 -10.76 -15.75
CA GLY A 195 3.91 -9.62 -15.87
C GLY A 195 2.77 -9.66 -14.84
N GLN A 196 2.06 -10.78 -14.70
CA GLN A 196 0.97 -10.92 -13.72
C GLN A 196 1.43 -10.73 -12.26
N VAL A 197 2.71 -10.96 -11.96
CA VAL A 197 3.31 -10.70 -10.64
C VAL A 197 3.71 -9.24 -10.48
N GLN A 198 4.27 -8.60 -11.51
CA GLN A 198 4.65 -7.19 -11.51
C GLN A 198 3.43 -6.25 -11.49
N ASP A 199 2.41 -6.56 -12.28
CA ASP A 199 1.15 -5.82 -12.40
C ASP A 199 0.15 -6.14 -11.25
N GLY A 200 0.45 -7.15 -10.44
CA GLY A 200 -0.31 -7.48 -9.23
C GLY A 200 -1.69 -8.14 -9.46
N ASN A 201 -1.95 -8.71 -10.64
CA ASN A 201 -3.28 -9.24 -11.03
C ASN A 201 -3.93 -10.19 -10.00
N PHE A 202 -3.14 -10.96 -9.26
CA PHE A 202 -3.64 -11.96 -8.30
C PHE A 202 -4.05 -11.36 -6.93
N ILE A 203 -3.72 -10.09 -6.68
CA ILE A 203 -4.08 -9.36 -5.45
C ILE A 203 -4.92 -8.12 -5.74
N TRP A 204 -4.93 -7.61 -6.97
CA TRP A 204 -5.74 -6.47 -7.39
C TRP A 204 -7.19 -6.87 -7.71
N GLY A 205 -8.13 -6.41 -6.90
CA GLY A 205 -9.57 -6.59 -7.09
C GLY A 205 -10.25 -5.48 -7.89
N GLY A 206 -9.51 -4.46 -8.36
CA GLY A 206 -10.08 -3.30 -9.05
C GLY A 206 -10.94 -2.41 -8.16
N THR A 207 -11.93 -1.75 -8.73
CA THR A 207 -12.97 -1.04 -7.96
C THR A 207 -14.00 -2.03 -7.42
N SER A 208 -14.31 -1.96 -6.12
CA SER A 208 -15.27 -2.87 -5.50
C SER A 208 -16.69 -2.71 -6.04
N GLY A 209 -17.45 -3.80 -6.04
CA GLY A 209 -18.91 -3.74 -6.10
C GLY A 209 -19.53 -3.65 -4.71
N GLY A 210 -20.86 -3.74 -4.65
CA GLY A 210 -21.61 -3.79 -3.41
C GLY A 210 -21.98 -2.43 -2.82
N THR A 211 -22.19 -2.37 -1.51
CA THR A 211 -22.77 -1.22 -0.78
C THR A 211 -21.79 -0.61 0.22
N SER A 212 -22.15 0.53 0.82
CA SER A 212 -21.42 1.20 1.90
C SER A 212 -21.28 0.41 3.22
N THR A 213 -21.72 -0.85 3.29
CA THR A 213 -21.42 -1.77 4.40
C THR A 213 -21.03 -3.18 3.95
N ALA A 214 -21.12 -3.49 2.66
CA ALA A 214 -20.82 -4.80 2.11
C ALA A 214 -20.17 -4.64 0.72
N TYR A 215 -18.83 -4.54 0.73
CA TYR A 215 -18.01 -4.48 -0.47
C TYR A 215 -17.83 -5.87 -1.10
N THR A 216 -17.73 -5.93 -2.43
CA THR A 216 -17.50 -7.18 -3.15
C THR A 216 -16.33 -7.07 -4.13
N LEU A 217 -15.47 -8.10 -4.22
CA LEU A 217 -14.40 -8.20 -5.22
C LEU A 217 -14.50 -9.50 -6.01
N THR A 218 -14.11 -9.46 -7.27
CA THR A 218 -14.10 -10.63 -8.17
C THR A 218 -12.72 -10.72 -8.82
N LEU A 219 -11.80 -11.48 -8.22
CA LEU A 219 -10.47 -11.71 -8.78
C LEU A 219 -10.48 -12.89 -9.77
N SER A 220 -9.50 -12.92 -10.66
CA SER A 220 -9.23 -14.05 -11.55
C SER A 220 -7.73 -14.43 -11.48
N PRO A 221 -7.37 -15.69 -11.25
CA PRO A 221 -8.25 -16.82 -10.93
C PRO A 221 -9.03 -16.63 -9.62
N ALA A 222 -10.25 -17.17 -9.56
CA ALA A 222 -11.09 -17.07 -8.39
C ALA A 222 -10.50 -17.81 -7.17
N ILE A 223 -10.69 -17.27 -5.98
CA ILE A 223 -10.38 -17.97 -4.72
C ILE A 223 -11.53 -18.93 -4.33
N ALA A 224 -11.19 -20.06 -3.71
CA ALA A 224 -12.17 -21.02 -3.19
C ALA A 224 -12.39 -20.91 -1.66
N ALA A 225 -11.40 -20.37 -0.96
CA ALA A 225 -11.41 -20.12 0.49
C ALA A 225 -10.43 -18.99 0.80
N TYR A 226 -10.59 -18.34 1.95
CA TYR A 226 -9.61 -17.39 2.48
C TYR A 226 -8.48 -18.13 3.20
N ALA A 227 -7.23 -17.77 2.90
CA ALA A 227 -6.06 -18.19 3.68
C ALA A 227 -5.63 -17.08 4.66
N ALA A 228 -5.17 -17.45 5.86
CA ALA A 228 -4.56 -16.48 6.78
C ALA A 228 -3.27 -15.88 6.14
N GLY A 229 -3.09 -14.58 6.28
CA GLY A 229 -2.03 -13.80 5.60
C GLY A 229 -2.36 -13.43 4.15
N GLN A 230 -3.53 -13.79 3.60
CA GLN A 230 -3.89 -13.47 2.21
C GLN A 230 -4.25 -11.98 2.06
N ARG A 231 -3.53 -11.29 1.17
CA ARG A 231 -3.69 -9.86 0.87
C ARG A 231 -4.59 -9.62 -0.35
N PHE A 232 -5.38 -8.55 -0.30
CA PHE A 232 -6.11 -7.98 -1.44
C PHE A 232 -5.96 -6.46 -1.46
N LEU A 233 -5.92 -5.86 -2.66
CA LEU A 233 -5.95 -4.41 -2.89
C LEU A 233 -7.15 -4.05 -3.75
N PHE A 234 -7.83 -2.96 -3.43
CA PHE A 234 -9.01 -2.49 -4.17
C PHE A 234 -9.25 -0.99 -4.03
N ILE A 235 -10.11 -0.44 -4.89
CA ILE A 235 -10.65 0.93 -4.76
C ILE A 235 -12.07 0.81 -4.21
N ALA A 236 -12.38 1.47 -3.09
CA ALA A 236 -13.72 1.44 -2.51
C ALA A 236 -14.72 2.28 -3.35
N ASN A 237 -15.83 1.67 -3.80
CA ASN A 237 -16.87 2.34 -4.60
C ASN A 237 -17.79 3.28 -3.82
N ALA A 238 -17.80 3.17 -2.49
CA ALA A 238 -18.61 3.98 -1.59
C ALA A 238 -17.88 4.19 -0.26
N SER A 239 -18.05 5.36 0.37
CA SER A 239 -17.63 5.56 1.75
C SER A 239 -18.45 4.70 2.71
N ASN A 240 -17.84 4.10 3.74
CA ASN A 240 -18.57 3.19 4.61
C ASN A 240 -19.52 3.93 5.55
N THR A 241 -20.78 3.49 5.64
CA THR A 241 -21.81 4.12 6.48
C THR A 241 -21.95 3.49 7.86
N GLY A 242 -21.19 2.43 8.13
CA GLY A 242 -21.13 1.69 9.40
C GLY A 242 -20.05 0.62 9.34
N ALA A 243 -20.14 -0.39 10.21
CA ALA A 243 -19.25 -1.55 10.17
C ALA A 243 -19.27 -2.20 8.77
N ALA A 244 -18.10 -2.26 8.13
CA ALA A 244 -17.97 -2.74 6.76
C ALA A 244 -17.60 -4.23 6.71
N THR A 245 -18.05 -4.89 5.64
CA THR A 245 -17.65 -6.26 5.27
C THR A 245 -17.09 -6.29 3.86
N LEU A 246 -16.28 -7.31 3.57
CA LEU A 246 -15.78 -7.64 2.23
C LEU A 246 -16.13 -9.10 1.92
N ASN A 247 -16.66 -9.37 0.73
CA ASN A 247 -16.82 -10.71 0.15
C ASN A 247 -16.01 -10.80 -1.15
N VAL A 248 -15.15 -11.80 -1.28
CA VAL A 248 -14.26 -11.99 -2.45
C VAL A 248 -14.65 -13.28 -3.17
N ASN A 249 -14.92 -13.19 -4.48
CA ASN A 249 -15.37 -14.28 -5.34
C ASN A 249 -16.59 -15.07 -4.82
N GLY A 250 -17.36 -14.51 -3.88
CA GLY A 250 -18.53 -15.16 -3.27
C GLY A 250 -18.21 -16.13 -2.12
N VAL A 251 -16.94 -16.27 -1.70
CA VAL A 251 -16.49 -17.19 -0.63
C VAL A 251 -17.19 -16.94 0.72
N GLY A 252 -17.60 -15.70 0.98
CA GLY A 252 -18.37 -15.32 2.16
C GLY A 252 -17.99 -13.93 2.67
N ALA A 253 -18.95 -13.18 3.20
CA ALA A 253 -18.67 -11.87 3.76
C ALA A 253 -17.89 -11.97 5.08
N LYS A 254 -16.83 -11.17 5.21
CA LYS A 254 -15.99 -11.06 6.41
C LYS A 254 -15.84 -9.59 6.80
N ASN A 255 -15.79 -9.29 8.11
CA ASN A 255 -15.65 -7.92 8.59
C ASN A 255 -14.34 -7.28 8.12
N ILE A 256 -14.35 -5.96 7.91
CA ILE A 256 -13.15 -5.14 7.74
C ILE A 256 -12.89 -4.40 9.05
N PHE A 257 -11.82 -4.79 9.73
CA PHE A 257 -11.38 -4.24 11.01
C PHE A 257 -10.12 -3.39 10.82
N LEU A 258 -9.89 -2.43 11.73
CA LEU A 258 -8.67 -1.64 11.76
C LEU A 258 -7.54 -2.45 12.40
N ARG A 259 -6.40 -2.58 11.71
CA ARG A 259 -5.22 -3.31 12.18
C ARG A 259 -4.70 -2.87 13.54
N SER A 260 -4.88 -1.59 13.89
CA SER A 260 -4.41 -0.95 15.11
C SER A 260 -5.25 -1.26 16.35
N THR A 261 -6.55 -1.50 16.19
CA THR A 261 -7.50 -1.68 17.31
C THR A 261 -8.24 -3.02 17.29
N ASN A 262 -8.11 -3.80 16.19
CA ASN A 262 -8.85 -5.03 15.93
C ASN A 262 -10.37 -4.87 16.14
N ALA A 263 -10.91 -3.73 15.71
CA ALA A 263 -12.32 -3.37 15.79
C ALA A 263 -12.84 -2.92 14.41
N ALA A 264 -14.16 -2.99 14.19
CA ALA A 264 -14.79 -2.66 12.92
C ALA A 264 -14.45 -1.23 12.45
N ALA A 265 -14.16 -1.07 11.15
CA ALA A 265 -13.87 0.23 10.55
C ALA A 265 -14.99 1.25 10.83
N PRO A 266 -14.72 2.39 11.50
CA PRO A 266 -15.72 3.41 11.79
C PRO A 266 -16.33 4.03 10.53
N THR A 267 -17.55 4.56 10.64
CA THR A 267 -18.23 5.29 9.56
C THR A 267 -17.34 6.39 8.96
N GLY A 268 -17.13 6.35 7.64
CA GLY A 268 -16.31 7.32 6.89
C GLY A 268 -14.79 7.09 6.95
N TYR A 269 -14.32 5.97 7.55
CA TYR A 269 -12.91 5.59 7.57
C TYR A 269 -12.46 5.04 6.21
N ILE A 270 -13.28 4.19 5.58
CA ILE A 270 -13.13 3.78 4.18
C ILE A 270 -13.94 4.77 3.34
N ARG A 271 -13.33 5.38 2.31
CA ARG A 271 -13.94 6.46 1.52
C ARG A 271 -14.11 6.09 0.04
N THR A 272 -15.11 6.66 -0.62
CA THR A 272 -15.28 6.54 -2.08
C THR A 272 -13.98 6.91 -2.81
N ASN A 273 -13.58 6.10 -3.79
CA ASN A 273 -12.36 6.20 -4.58
C ASN A 273 -11.04 6.04 -3.79
N GLN A 274 -11.08 5.58 -2.54
CA GLN A 274 -9.89 5.30 -1.75
C GLN A 274 -9.27 3.95 -2.11
N LEU A 275 -7.96 3.96 -2.38
CA LEU A 275 -7.15 2.75 -2.43
C LEU A 275 -7.05 2.12 -1.04
N CYS A 276 -7.44 0.85 -0.93
CA CYS A 276 -7.46 0.06 0.29
C CYS A 276 -6.62 -1.21 0.09
N GLU A 277 -5.74 -1.53 1.04
CA GLU A 277 -5.13 -2.86 1.18
C GLU A 277 -5.74 -3.54 2.41
N VAL A 278 -6.13 -4.80 2.28
CA VAL A 278 -6.60 -5.64 3.39
C VAL A 278 -5.83 -6.96 3.42
N VAL A 279 -5.61 -7.49 4.63
CA VAL A 279 -5.02 -8.82 4.86
C VAL A 279 -5.96 -9.66 5.72
N TYR A 280 -6.30 -10.87 5.30
CA TYR A 280 -7.13 -11.78 6.09
C TYR A 280 -6.32 -12.40 7.23
N ASP A 281 -6.76 -12.26 8.48
CA ASP A 281 -6.03 -12.75 9.66
C ASP A 281 -6.33 -14.21 10.03
N GLY A 282 -7.35 -14.82 9.42
CA GLY A 282 -7.90 -16.12 9.78
C GLY A 282 -9.38 -16.06 10.17
N THR A 283 -9.85 -14.90 10.65
CA THR A 283 -11.24 -14.64 11.08
C THR A 283 -11.88 -13.47 10.32
N GLN A 284 -11.18 -12.34 10.21
CA GLN A 284 -11.62 -11.11 9.53
C GLN A 284 -10.52 -10.50 8.64
N PHE A 285 -10.86 -9.43 7.92
CA PHE A 285 -9.90 -8.61 7.19
C PHE A 285 -9.36 -7.49 8.07
N GLN A 286 -8.04 -7.38 8.15
CA GLN A 286 -7.34 -6.24 8.75
C GLN A 286 -7.00 -5.24 7.64
N LEU A 287 -7.53 -4.01 7.77
CA LEU A 287 -7.25 -2.89 6.87
C LEU A 287 -5.86 -2.33 7.17
N SER A 288 -4.98 -2.33 6.17
CA SER A 288 -3.68 -1.66 6.24
C SER A 288 -3.89 -0.14 6.25
N GLU A 289 -3.17 0.56 7.12
CA GLU A 289 -3.48 1.93 7.55
C GLU A 289 -3.44 2.97 6.43
N SER A 290 -4.52 3.73 6.25
CA SER A 290 -4.61 4.80 5.24
C SER A 290 -4.19 6.16 5.79
N ALA A 291 -2.91 6.29 6.17
CA ALA A 291 -2.21 7.52 6.60
C ALA A 291 -2.76 8.29 7.83
N ALA A 292 -3.96 7.97 8.32
CA ALA A 292 -4.64 8.70 9.40
C ALA A 292 -4.06 8.46 10.80
N GLU A 293 -3.22 7.44 10.99
CA GLU A 293 -2.69 7.05 12.31
C GLU A 293 -1.33 7.69 12.66
N LEU A 294 -0.83 8.60 11.80
CA LEU A 294 0.28 9.52 12.10
C LEU A 294 -0.10 10.66 13.09
N GLN A 295 -1.05 10.40 14.00
CA GLN A 295 -1.48 11.33 15.06
C GLN A 295 -1.31 10.74 16.48
N SER A 296 -0.43 9.75 16.66
CA SER A 296 -0.14 9.16 17.98
C SER A 296 0.96 9.86 18.79
N ASN A 297 1.73 10.78 18.21
CA ASN A 297 2.94 11.37 18.83
C ASN A 297 3.23 12.85 18.46
N ALA A 298 2.30 13.55 17.81
CA ALA A 298 2.48 14.95 17.40
C ALA A 298 1.54 15.89 18.15
N ALA A 299 2.03 17.08 18.55
CA ALA A 299 1.24 18.09 19.24
C ALA A 299 0.07 18.55 18.34
N THR A 300 -1.16 18.22 18.75
CA THR A 300 -2.33 18.30 17.87
C THR A 300 -2.92 19.70 17.86
N TYR A 301 -3.23 20.22 16.66
CA TYR A 301 -4.02 21.44 16.49
C TYR A 301 -5.51 21.10 16.45
N LEU A 302 -6.24 21.49 17.50
CA LEU A 302 -7.65 21.17 17.74
C LEU A 302 -8.64 22.09 17.00
N GLY A 303 -8.13 23.02 16.18
CA GLY A 303 -8.93 24.01 15.44
C GLY A 303 -9.13 25.33 16.19
N GLN A 304 -10.16 26.07 15.78
CA GLN A 304 -10.65 27.24 16.53
C GLN A 304 -11.80 26.81 17.44
N SER A 305 -11.91 27.41 18.62
CA SER A 305 -13.03 27.21 19.53
C SER A 305 -14.34 27.75 18.95
N SER A 306 -15.44 27.30 19.53
CA SER A 306 -16.81 27.75 19.30
C SER A 306 -17.54 27.78 20.65
N GLY A 307 -18.84 28.09 20.69
CA GLY A 307 -19.59 28.22 21.94
C GLY A 307 -19.58 29.66 22.45
N THR A 308 -19.33 29.86 23.75
CA THR A 308 -19.33 31.20 24.37
C THR A 308 -17.97 31.54 24.99
N ALA A 309 -17.74 32.82 25.28
CA ALA A 309 -16.48 33.35 25.81
C ALA A 309 -15.90 32.64 27.05
N ASN A 310 -16.74 31.95 27.84
CA ASN A 310 -16.33 31.21 29.03
C ASN A 310 -16.67 29.70 28.94
N ALA A 311 -17.22 29.23 27.83
CA ALA A 311 -17.57 27.83 27.59
C ALA A 311 -17.21 27.46 26.14
N LEU A 312 -15.95 27.10 25.96
CA LEU A 312 -15.31 26.81 24.69
C LEU A 312 -15.68 25.39 24.21
N VAL A 313 -15.90 25.24 22.91
CA VAL A 313 -16.15 23.95 22.26
C VAL A 313 -15.19 23.78 21.08
N LEU A 314 -14.29 22.80 21.17
CA LEU A 314 -13.38 22.41 20.10
C LEU A 314 -13.90 21.15 19.42
N THR A 315 -14.06 21.20 18.10
CA THR A 315 -14.49 20.07 17.27
C THR A 315 -13.45 19.83 16.17
N PRO A 316 -12.30 19.20 16.49
CA PRO A 316 -11.33 18.78 15.49
C PRO A 316 -11.95 17.88 14.40
N SER A 317 -11.33 17.88 13.22
CA SER A 317 -11.71 17.04 12.08
C SER A 317 -10.45 16.34 11.55
N PRO A 318 -10.37 14.99 11.56
CA PRO A 318 -11.37 14.04 12.07
C PRO A 318 -11.67 14.21 13.57
N ALA A 319 -12.89 13.85 13.96
CA ALA A 319 -13.35 14.00 15.33
C ALA A 319 -12.65 13.02 16.29
N ILE A 320 -12.18 13.52 17.42
CA ILE A 320 -11.47 12.73 18.42
C ILE A 320 -12.51 12.05 19.32
N THR A 321 -12.63 10.73 19.20
CA THR A 321 -13.62 9.97 19.99
C THR A 321 -13.20 9.84 21.45
N ASN A 322 -14.13 9.50 22.35
CA ASN A 322 -13.84 9.33 23.78
C ASN A 322 -12.72 8.28 24.03
N SER A 323 -12.73 7.17 23.29
CA SER A 323 -11.68 6.14 23.31
C SER A 323 -10.32 6.62 22.80
N SER A 324 -10.27 7.76 22.11
CA SER A 324 -9.04 8.40 21.62
C SER A 324 -8.45 9.40 22.61
N TYR A 325 -9.16 9.75 23.70
CA TYR A 325 -8.76 10.83 24.60
C TYR A 325 -7.43 10.56 25.33
N THR A 326 -7.10 9.30 25.57
CA THR A 326 -5.80 8.86 26.12
C THR A 326 -4.62 9.30 25.26
N GLY A 327 -4.80 9.54 23.96
CA GLY A 327 -3.78 10.10 23.07
C GLY A 327 -3.61 11.62 23.16
N LEU A 328 -4.53 12.34 23.83
CA LEU A 328 -4.40 13.77 24.15
C LEU A 328 -3.87 14.01 25.56
N LEU A 329 -4.11 13.08 26.48
CA LEU A 329 -3.64 13.16 27.87
C LEU A 329 -2.11 13.09 27.95
N GLY A 330 -1.51 13.97 28.75
CA GLY A 330 -0.06 14.05 28.90
C GLY A 330 0.66 14.81 27.77
N PHE A 331 -0.07 15.36 26.79
CA PHE A 331 0.49 16.08 25.65
C PHE A 331 0.10 17.57 25.62
N TYR A 332 0.95 18.35 24.96
CA TYR A 332 0.63 19.74 24.59
C TYR A 332 -0.22 19.77 23.33
N ASN A 333 -1.31 20.54 23.39
CA ASN A 333 -2.30 20.68 22.34
C ASN A 333 -2.49 22.16 21.99
N PHE A 334 -2.68 22.47 20.72
CA PHE A 334 -2.80 23.84 20.22
C PHE A 334 -4.22 24.13 19.74
N TYR A 335 -4.70 25.35 19.94
CA TYR A 335 -6.00 25.82 19.44
C TYR A 335 -5.97 27.32 19.16
N LYS A 336 -6.98 27.84 18.43
CA LYS A 336 -7.32 29.26 18.44
C LYS A 336 -8.55 29.51 19.28
N ASP A 337 -8.64 30.66 19.94
CA ASP A 337 -9.90 31.06 20.57
C ASP A 337 -10.77 31.94 19.64
N ALA A 338 -12.08 31.97 19.88
CA ALA A 338 -13.05 32.72 19.07
C ALA A 338 -13.47 34.05 19.70
N ALA A 339 -13.39 34.18 21.03
CA ALA A 339 -13.79 35.36 21.80
C ALA A 339 -12.73 35.68 22.87
N ALA A 340 -12.81 36.86 23.47
CA ALA A 340 -12.06 37.15 24.70
C ALA A 340 -12.87 36.70 25.93
N ASN A 341 -12.26 36.01 26.89
CA ASN A 341 -12.99 35.49 28.06
C ASN A 341 -13.34 36.62 29.05
N THR A 342 -14.49 36.49 29.70
CA THR A 342 -14.96 37.44 30.74
C THR A 342 -14.84 36.90 32.16
N GLY A 343 -14.39 35.65 32.32
CA GLY A 343 -14.12 35.03 33.62
C GLY A 343 -13.59 33.60 33.51
N ALA A 344 -13.84 32.81 34.55
CA ALA A 344 -13.45 31.40 34.60
C ALA A 344 -13.99 30.61 33.40
N CYS A 345 -13.16 29.77 32.80
CA CYS A 345 -13.46 29.10 31.54
C CYS A 345 -13.65 27.59 31.71
N THR A 346 -14.53 27.04 30.87
CA THR A 346 -14.64 25.60 30.62
C THR A 346 -14.36 25.31 29.15
N ILE A 347 -13.96 24.08 28.84
CA ILE A 347 -13.67 23.63 27.49
C ILE A 347 -14.18 22.20 27.26
N ASN A 348 -14.87 21.97 26.14
CA ASN A 348 -15.33 20.66 25.69
C ASN A 348 -14.65 20.34 24.36
N ILE A 349 -14.00 19.17 24.27
CA ILE A 349 -13.33 18.70 23.05
C ILE A 349 -14.10 17.48 22.54
N SER A 350 -14.62 17.54 21.31
CA SER A 350 -15.32 16.43 20.61
C SER A 350 -16.35 15.62 21.42
N GLY A 351 -17.03 16.25 22.39
CA GLY A 351 -18.14 15.62 23.14
C GLY A 351 -17.74 14.86 24.41
N LEU A 352 -16.51 15.02 24.89
CA LEU A 352 -16.05 14.48 26.18
C LEU A 352 -16.81 15.05 27.40
N GLY A 353 -17.48 16.18 27.21
CA GLY A 353 -18.04 16.99 28.30
C GLY A 353 -17.17 18.22 28.57
N ALA A 354 -17.72 19.17 29.33
CA ALA A 354 -17.01 20.39 29.68
C ALA A 354 -16.07 20.14 30.87
N ILE A 355 -14.76 20.25 30.64
CA ILE A 355 -13.72 20.24 31.67
C ILE A 355 -13.28 21.68 32.00
N ASN A 356 -12.65 21.88 33.16
CA ASN A 356 -12.16 23.21 33.56
C ASN A 356 -10.93 23.61 32.73
N LEU A 357 -10.93 24.84 32.21
CA LEU A 357 -9.77 25.48 31.60
C LEU A 357 -9.17 26.48 32.60
N VAL A 358 -8.00 26.15 33.10
CA VAL A 358 -7.29 26.84 34.20
C VAL A 358 -5.94 27.36 33.73
N ASP A 359 -5.29 28.20 34.53
CA ASP A 359 -3.89 28.57 34.28
C ASP A 359 -2.93 27.38 34.54
N ARG A 360 -1.66 27.56 34.19
CA ARG A 360 -0.57 26.60 34.44
C ARG A 360 -0.33 26.21 35.92
N HIS A 361 -1.01 26.84 36.88
CA HIS A 361 -0.94 26.54 38.31
C HIS A 361 -2.24 25.90 38.85
N GLY A 362 -3.27 25.74 38.00
CA GLY A 362 -4.56 25.18 38.39
C GLY A 362 -5.61 26.20 38.85
N ALA A 363 -5.33 27.50 38.81
CA ALA A 363 -6.29 28.54 39.18
C ALA A 363 -7.21 28.90 37.99
N ALA A 364 -8.47 29.23 38.27
CA ALA A 364 -9.42 29.65 37.25
C ALA A 364 -8.93 30.93 36.51
N LEU A 365 -9.12 30.98 35.19
CA LEU A 365 -8.70 32.12 34.38
C LEU A 365 -9.48 33.40 34.74
N LYS A 366 -8.76 34.49 34.99
CA LYS A 366 -9.32 35.86 35.08
C LYS A 366 -9.72 36.36 33.69
N ALA A 367 -10.55 37.39 33.64
CA ALA A 367 -11.02 38.00 32.40
C ALA A 367 -9.86 38.49 31.51
N GLY A 368 -9.97 38.27 30.20
CA GLY A 368 -8.96 38.67 29.21
C GLY A 368 -7.69 37.80 29.15
N MET A 369 -7.61 36.67 29.86
CA MET A 369 -6.55 35.66 29.70
C MET A 369 -6.58 34.97 28.32
N LEU A 370 -7.76 34.96 27.69
CA LEU A 370 -8.02 34.50 26.33
C LEU A 370 -8.49 35.68 25.47
N GLN A 371 -8.18 35.62 24.17
CA GLN A 371 -8.42 36.68 23.18
C GLN A 371 -8.75 36.07 21.82
N ALA A 372 -9.69 36.70 21.12
CA ALA A 372 -10.16 36.21 19.81
C ALA A 372 -9.02 36.07 18.79
N SER A 373 -9.04 34.97 18.03
CA SER A 373 -8.10 34.61 16.95
C SER A 373 -6.64 34.36 17.36
N LEU A 374 -6.25 34.53 18.63
CA LEU A 374 -4.89 34.19 19.10
C LEU A 374 -4.71 32.67 19.24
N MET A 375 -3.45 32.23 19.10
CA MET A 375 -3.02 30.83 19.25
C MET A 375 -2.68 30.52 20.71
N TYR A 376 -3.30 29.47 21.25
CA TYR A 376 -3.12 29.00 22.61
C TYR A 376 -2.62 27.55 22.64
N GLN A 377 -1.84 27.24 23.66
CA GLN A 377 -1.26 25.94 24.00
C GLN A 377 -1.84 25.50 25.34
N MET A 378 -2.45 24.32 25.39
CA MET A 378 -2.93 23.69 26.61
C MET A 378 -2.20 22.37 26.88
N PHE A 379 -2.23 21.91 28.13
CA PHE A 379 -1.87 20.55 28.53
C PHE A 379 -3.08 19.86 29.16
N LEU A 380 -3.38 18.63 28.76
CA LEU A 380 -4.57 17.90 29.21
C LEU A 380 -4.19 16.81 30.23
N ASN A 381 -4.83 16.84 31.39
CA ASN A 381 -4.59 15.91 32.50
C ASN A 381 -5.91 15.46 33.14
N GLY A 382 -6.45 14.33 32.67
CA GLY A 382 -7.73 13.79 33.12
C GLY A 382 -8.90 14.75 32.90
N ASN A 383 -9.28 15.45 33.96
CA ASN A 383 -10.49 16.28 34.01
C ASN A 383 -10.19 17.79 33.96
N VAL A 384 -8.97 18.19 33.60
CA VAL A 384 -8.50 19.58 33.62
C VAL A 384 -7.61 19.90 32.40
N ALA A 385 -7.83 21.08 31.81
CA ALA A 385 -6.99 21.67 30.77
C ALA A 385 -6.18 22.84 31.35
N TYR A 386 -4.84 22.75 31.31
CA TYR A 386 -3.92 23.76 31.83
C TYR A 386 -3.41 24.66 30.69
N LEU A 387 -3.76 25.94 30.72
CA LEU A 387 -3.35 26.93 29.73
C LEU A 387 -1.90 27.36 29.96
N ILE A 388 -1.05 27.14 28.95
CA ILE A 388 0.41 27.32 29.05
C ILE A 388 0.82 28.75 28.70
N ASN A 389 0.18 29.36 27.69
CA ASN A 389 0.47 30.72 27.21
C ASN A 389 -0.76 31.65 27.30
N PRO A 390 -1.33 31.92 28.50
CA PRO A 390 -2.32 32.98 28.64
C PRO A 390 -1.79 34.30 28.07
N SER A 391 -2.68 35.07 27.44
CA SER A 391 -2.30 36.30 26.75
C SER A 391 -3.44 37.29 26.84
N SER A 392 -3.14 38.50 27.35
CA SER A 392 -4.09 39.60 27.46
C SER A 392 -3.67 40.82 26.64
N VAL A 393 -4.66 41.56 26.16
CA VAL A 393 -4.45 42.84 25.48
C VAL A 393 -4.23 43.98 26.48
N TRP A 394 -3.56 45.04 26.02
CA TRP A 394 -3.50 46.31 26.75
C TRP A 394 -4.89 46.94 26.86
N GLN A 395 -5.24 47.36 28.08
CA GLN A 395 -6.49 48.05 28.40
C GLN A 395 -6.16 49.46 28.93
N SER A 396 -6.85 50.48 28.42
CA SER A 396 -6.75 51.83 28.93
C SER A 396 -7.29 51.94 30.36
N TYR A 397 -6.61 52.71 31.21
CA TYR A 397 -7.03 52.95 32.59
C TYR A 397 -6.74 54.39 33.01
N THR A 398 -7.73 55.08 33.57
CA THR A 398 -7.56 56.44 34.11
C THR A 398 -7.39 56.36 35.64
N PRO A 399 -6.18 56.59 36.18
CA PRO A 399 -5.98 56.63 37.64
C PRO A 399 -6.61 57.88 38.26
N THR A 400 -6.75 57.89 39.58
CA THR A 400 -6.88 59.13 40.35
C THR A 400 -5.50 59.56 40.83
N LEU A 401 -5.06 60.75 40.43
CA LEU A 401 -3.84 61.38 40.93
C LEU A 401 -4.18 62.26 42.14
N THR A 402 -3.43 62.09 43.22
CA THR A 402 -3.64 62.83 44.47
C THR A 402 -2.33 63.35 45.04
N GLN A 403 -2.37 64.54 45.61
CA GLN A 403 -1.34 65.09 46.50
C GLN A 403 -2.06 65.83 47.64
N SER A 404 -2.55 65.05 48.61
CA SER A 404 -3.64 65.38 49.54
C SER A 404 -4.99 65.63 48.85
N ALA A 405 -5.09 66.68 48.05
CA ALA A 405 -6.22 66.91 47.14
C ALA A 405 -6.07 66.11 45.84
N THR A 406 -7.18 65.90 45.12
CA THR A 406 -7.18 65.38 43.75
C THR A 406 -6.51 66.38 42.81
N VAL A 407 -5.52 65.94 42.04
CA VAL A 407 -4.86 66.73 41.00
C VAL A 407 -5.43 66.29 39.66
N THR A 408 -6.03 67.22 38.92
CA THR A 408 -6.47 66.97 37.54
C THR A 408 -5.26 66.80 36.62
N PHE A 409 -5.38 65.95 35.61
CA PHE A 409 -4.29 65.66 34.67
C PHE A 409 -4.85 65.25 33.30
N THR A 410 -4.03 65.42 32.26
CA THR A 410 -4.22 64.81 30.95
C THR A 410 -3.55 63.44 30.96
N THR A 411 -4.28 62.41 30.54
CA THR A 411 -3.69 61.08 30.29
C THR A 411 -2.98 61.13 28.93
N ASN A 412 -1.65 61.16 28.92
CA ASN A 412 -0.88 61.11 27.66
C ASN A 412 -0.80 59.65 27.19
N ASP A 413 -0.53 58.75 28.13
CA ASP A 413 -0.66 57.30 28.01
C ASP A 413 -1.02 56.73 29.40
N SER A 414 -1.80 55.65 29.45
CA SER A 414 -2.04 54.86 30.67
C SER A 414 -2.74 53.56 30.30
N GLN A 415 -1.96 52.49 30.14
CA GLN A 415 -2.45 51.18 29.74
C GLN A 415 -1.87 50.06 30.59
N TYR A 416 -2.71 49.10 30.97
CA TYR A 416 -2.32 47.93 31.76
C TYR A 416 -2.67 46.62 31.04
N LYS A 417 -1.94 45.55 31.35
CA LYS A 417 -2.28 44.18 30.92
C LYS A 417 -1.84 43.15 31.95
N LEU A 418 -2.42 41.96 31.86
CA LEU A 418 -2.04 40.80 32.64
C LEU A 418 -0.93 40.03 31.92
N LEU A 419 0.21 39.82 32.58
CA LEU A 419 1.32 39.00 32.08
C LEU A 419 1.06 37.51 32.30
N ASP A 420 0.38 37.19 33.40
CA ASP A 420 -0.17 35.89 33.72
C ASP A 420 -1.45 36.11 34.55
N ASN A 421 -2.05 35.03 35.06
CA ASN A 421 -3.31 35.08 35.79
C ASN A 421 -3.23 35.85 37.12
N ASN A 422 -2.04 36.09 37.68
CA ASN A 422 -1.80 36.72 38.99
C ASN A 422 -0.86 37.94 38.93
N THR A 423 -0.30 38.28 37.78
CA THR A 423 0.66 39.38 37.60
C THR A 423 0.17 40.40 36.58
N VAL A 424 0.04 41.65 36.99
CA VAL A 424 -0.33 42.79 36.12
C VAL A 424 0.87 43.70 35.89
N VAL A 425 1.02 44.20 34.67
CA VAL A 425 1.90 45.32 34.32
C VAL A 425 1.06 46.53 33.92
N TRP A 426 1.42 47.71 34.40
CA TRP A 426 0.81 49.00 34.06
C TRP A 426 1.88 49.99 33.65
N GLN A 427 1.70 50.63 32.50
CA GLN A 427 2.53 51.73 32.02
C GLN A 427 1.68 53.00 31.98
N PHE A 428 2.25 54.14 32.35
CA PHE A 428 1.55 55.42 32.33
C PHE A 428 2.49 56.59 32.06
N ASN A 429 1.90 57.68 31.54
CA ASN A 429 2.48 59.00 31.36
C ASN A 429 1.35 60.03 31.48
N LEU A 430 1.37 60.82 32.55
CA LEU A 430 0.31 61.76 32.93
C LEU A 430 0.88 63.19 33.00
N THR A 431 0.20 64.17 32.39
CA THR A 431 0.56 65.61 32.54
C THR A 431 -0.41 66.27 33.53
N ALA A 432 0.05 66.75 34.67
CA ALA A 432 -0.78 67.49 35.62
C ALA A 432 -1.33 68.78 34.98
N THR A 433 -2.59 69.12 35.26
CA THR A 433 -3.27 70.33 34.74
C THR A 433 -3.71 71.31 35.83
N SER A 434 -3.77 70.85 37.09
CA SER A 434 -3.91 71.69 38.30
C SER A 434 -2.72 71.49 39.24
N ALA A 435 -2.68 72.26 40.34
CA ALA A 435 -1.65 72.14 41.37
C ALA A 435 -2.02 71.11 42.45
N GLY A 436 -1.00 70.43 43.00
CA GLY A 436 -1.12 69.63 44.20
C GLY A 436 -0.94 70.44 45.49
N THR A 437 -1.03 69.79 46.65
CA THR A 437 -0.71 70.41 47.95
C THR A 437 0.71 70.07 48.37
N ALA A 438 1.51 71.08 48.74
CA ALA A 438 2.90 70.89 49.19
C ALA A 438 2.99 69.98 50.43
N SER A 439 4.17 69.39 50.67
CA SER A 439 4.49 68.55 51.84
C SER A 439 3.59 67.30 51.99
N ASN A 440 2.96 66.85 50.90
CA ASN A 440 2.09 65.66 50.87
C ASN A 440 2.57 64.69 49.80
N ALA A 441 2.45 63.39 50.06
CA ALA A 441 2.92 62.35 49.14
C ALA A 441 2.10 62.34 47.85
N ILE A 442 2.77 62.24 46.72
CA ILE A 442 2.14 62.02 45.42
C ILE A 442 1.70 60.55 45.33
N GLN A 443 0.43 60.32 45.01
CA GLN A 443 -0.21 58.99 45.02
C GLN A 443 -1.10 58.79 43.77
N LEU A 444 -1.00 57.61 43.16
CA LEU A 444 -1.87 57.12 42.07
C LEU A 444 -2.70 55.92 42.55
N THR A 445 -3.92 55.76 42.03
CA THR A 445 -4.70 54.51 42.17
C THR A 445 -4.27 53.44 41.18
N LEU A 446 -4.46 52.16 41.54
CA LEU A 446 -4.08 50.98 40.75
C LEU A 446 -5.21 50.51 39.79
N PRO A 447 -4.88 50.01 38.58
CA PRO A 447 -5.90 49.47 37.66
C PRO A 447 -6.63 48.24 38.19
N LEU A 448 -5.99 47.44 39.06
CA LEU A 448 -6.57 46.28 39.70
C LEU A 448 -6.19 46.26 41.18
N THR A 449 -6.95 45.52 41.99
CA THR A 449 -6.65 45.36 43.43
C THR A 449 -5.43 44.47 43.61
N ALA A 450 -4.38 44.97 44.25
CA ALA A 450 -3.16 44.24 44.53
C ALA A 450 -3.32 43.25 45.70
N ALA A 451 -2.65 42.11 45.61
CA ALA A 451 -2.62 41.05 46.63
C ALA A 451 -1.86 41.44 47.92
N ALA A 452 -1.33 42.66 48.02
CA ALA A 452 -0.62 43.19 49.18
C ALA A 452 -0.88 44.70 49.34
N SER A 453 -0.74 45.21 50.56
CA SER A 453 -1.07 46.60 50.93
C SER A 453 0.04 47.33 51.69
N ASN A 454 1.28 46.82 51.67
CA ASN A 454 2.36 47.34 52.51
C ASN A 454 3.26 48.31 51.74
N ALA A 455 3.64 49.40 52.43
CA ALA A 455 4.46 50.50 51.91
C ALA A 455 5.85 50.10 51.38
N TYR A 456 6.30 48.87 51.65
CA TYR A 456 7.60 48.34 51.23
C TYR A 456 7.50 47.34 50.07
N SER A 457 6.29 47.12 49.53
CA SER A 457 6.08 46.39 48.29
C SER A 457 6.46 47.28 47.11
N CYS A 458 7.75 47.37 46.83
CA CYS A 458 8.30 47.99 45.63
C CYS A 458 7.76 47.24 44.39
N VAL A 459 7.04 47.96 43.54
CA VAL A 459 6.32 47.42 42.37
C VAL A 459 6.79 48.04 41.05
N GLY A 460 7.70 48.99 41.06
CA GLY A 460 8.28 49.52 39.84
C GLY A 460 9.07 50.81 40.05
N ALA A 461 9.24 51.57 38.97
CA ALA A 461 9.88 52.87 39.00
C ALA A 461 9.04 53.90 38.23
N ALA A 462 9.18 55.17 38.65
CA ALA A 462 8.58 56.30 37.98
C ALA A 462 9.51 57.52 37.99
N LEU A 463 9.35 58.37 36.98
CA LEU A 463 9.99 59.67 36.83
C LEU A 463 8.93 60.75 37.03
N ILE A 464 9.23 61.74 37.88
CA ILE A 464 8.43 62.96 38.01
C ILE A 464 9.25 64.13 37.43
N LEU A 465 8.75 64.72 36.35
CA LEU A 465 9.39 65.80 35.62
C LEU A 465 8.74 67.14 36.02
N LYS A 466 9.53 68.03 36.62
CA LYS A 466 9.13 69.39 36.97
C LYS A 466 9.35 70.33 35.78
N ASN A 467 8.28 70.68 35.07
CA ASN A 467 8.37 71.54 33.88
C ASN A 467 8.90 72.93 34.23
N SER A 468 8.45 73.50 35.36
CA SER A 468 8.85 74.83 35.84
C SER A 468 10.29 74.95 36.36
N GLY A 469 11.16 73.96 36.12
CA GLY A 469 12.56 73.98 36.57
C GLY A 469 13.49 72.95 35.90
N ALA A 470 13.02 72.22 34.87
CA ALA A 470 13.77 71.17 34.17
C ALA A 470 14.38 70.07 35.07
N LEU A 471 13.79 69.82 36.25
CA LEU A 471 14.26 68.78 37.19
C LEU A 471 13.52 67.46 36.97
N ILE A 472 14.26 66.35 37.06
CA ILE A 472 13.73 64.98 36.95
C ILE A 472 13.98 64.25 38.27
N TYR A 473 12.91 63.83 38.94
CA TYR A 473 12.96 63.04 40.16
C TYR A 473 12.74 61.57 39.81
N SER A 474 13.81 60.78 39.87
CA SER A 474 13.75 59.32 39.81
C SER A 474 13.20 58.76 41.12
N SER A 475 12.26 57.82 41.03
CA SER A 475 11.57 57.29 42.20
C SER A 475 11.25 55.80 42.08
N VAL A 476 11.23 55.11 43.22
CA VAL A 476 10.72 53.73 43.33
C VAL A 476 9.24 53.80 43.69
N ALA A 477 8.39 53.15 42.91
CA ALA A 477 6.96 53.07 43.18
C ALA A 477 6.67 51.88 44.11
N ALA A 478 5.87 52.11 45.15
CA ALA A 478 5.48 51.08 46.11
C ALA A 478 4.00 51.22 46.53
N LEU A 479 3.37 50.10 46.89
CA LEU A 479 1.95 50.05 47.23
C LEU A 479 1.66 50.78 48.56
N SER A 480 0.78 51.79 48.54
CA SER A 480 0.30 52.46 49.77
C SER A 480 -0.98 51.84 50.32
N SER A 481 -1.69 51.05 49.52
CA SER A 481 -2.82 50.19 49.89
C SER A 481 -2.93 49.06 48.84
N THR A 482 -3.96 48.20 48.93
CA THR A 482 -4.29 47.28 47.83
C THR A 482 -4.81 48.01 46.57
N THR A 483 -5.06 49.31 46.62
CA THR A 483 -5.71 50.09 45.54
C THR A 483 -4.93 51.34 45.13
N ALA A 484 -3.78 51.62 45.73
CA ALA A 484 -2.96 52.81 45.44
C ALA A 484 -1.46 52.58 45.63
N MET A 485 -0.64 53.42 44.98
CA MET A 485 0.82 53.47 45.11
C MET A 485 1.33 54.87 45.42
N ARG A 486 2.51 54.96 46.04
CA ARG A 486 3.29 56.19 46.23
C ARG A 486 4.70 56.03 45.70
N PHE A 487 5.38 57.17 45.53
CA PHE A 487 6.73 57.25 44.97
C PHE A 487 7.74 57.58 46.06
N PHE A 488 8.76 56.74 46.24
CA PHE A 488 9.89 56.95 47.18
C PHE A 488 11.03 57.70 46.50
N SER A 489 11.65 58.64 47.22
CA SER A 489 12.63 59.60 46.69
C SER A 489 14.10 59.28 46.96
N GLY A 490 14.39 58.38 47.91
CA GLY A 490 15.74 58.07 48.36
C GLY A 490 15.78 57.42 49.74
N SER A 491 16.98 57.11 50.23
CA SER A 491 17.21 56.44 51.51
C SER A 491 16.83 57.31 52.72
N GLY A 492 16.19 56.71 53.72
CA GLY A 492 15.82 57.36 54.99
C GLY A 492 14.63 56.69 55.68
N THR A 493 13.75 57.49 56.26
CA THR A 493 12.65 57.00 57.11
C THR A 493 11.40 56.59 56.33
N SER A 494 10.41 56.00 57.01
CA SER A 494 9.14 55.51 56.45
C SER A 494 8.24 56.59 55.80
N ALA A 495 8.62 57.87 55.86
CA ALA A 495 7.93 59.01 55.28
C ALA A 495 8.60 59.61 54.02
N ASN A 496 9.67 58.99 53.50
CA ASN A 496 10.48 59.47 52.36
C ASN A 496 9.77 59.35 50.98
N TYR A 497 8.57 59.92 50.86
CA TYR A 497 7.82 59.98 49.61
C TYR A 497 8.08 61.28 48.86
N VAL A 498 8.15 61.21 47.53
CA VAL A 498 8.19 62.39 46.66
C VAL A 498 6.93 63.23 46.91
N GLY A 499 7.14 64.53 47.15
CA GLY A 499 6.09 65.47 47.57
C GLY A 499 6.09 65.75 49.08
N ILE A 500 6.66 64.86 49.91
CA ILE A 500 7.00 65.12 51.33
C ILE A 500 8.49 65.43 51.47
N THR A 501 9.34 64.60 50.85
CA THR A 501 10.80 64.78 50.85
C THR A 501 11.33 64.20 49.54
N PRO A 502 11.85 65.03 48.60
CA PRO A 502 11.75 66.49 48.60
C PRO A 502 10.28 66.95 48.56
N ALA A 503 9.99 68.06 49.22
CA ALA A 503 8.64 68.61 49.41
C ALA A 503 8.09 69.30 48.15
N ILE A 504 8.18 68.65 46.99
CA ILE A 504 7.77 69.22 45.70
C ILE A 504 6.25 69.31 45.58
N THR A 505 5.74 70.44 45.10
CA THR A 505 4.34 70.60 44.71
C THR A 505 4.18 70.27 43.22
N LEU A 506 3.21 69.44 42.86
CA LEU A 506 2.77 69.31 41.47
C LEU A 506 2.16 70.62 40.98
N ALA A 507 2.41 70.96 39.72
CA ALA A 507 1.92 72.14 39.03
C ALA A 507 1.49 71.79 37.60
N SER A 508 0.71 72.66 36.98
CA SER A 508 0.25 72.47 35.60
C SER A 508 1.44 72.38 34.62
N GLY A 509 1.46 71.34 33.80
CA GLY A 509 2.54 70.99 32.88
C GLY A 509 3.60 70.04 33.44
N ASP A 510 3.62 69.73 34.74
CA ASP A 510 4.48 68.67 35.27
C ASP A 510 4.05 67.29 34.75
N GLN A 511 4.99 66.35 34.60
CA GLN A 511 4.68 65.00 34.11
C GLN A 511 5.08 63.92 35.12
N ILE A 512 4.30 62.83 35.14
CA ILE A 512 4.56 61.64 35.94
C ILE A 512 4.45 60.43 35.02
N ALA A 513 5.55 59.72 34.81
CA ALA A 513 5.60 58.56 33.91
C ALA A 513 6.31 57.37 34.57
N GLY A 514 5.85 56.14 34.31
CA GLY A 514 6.39 54.96 34.97
C GLY A 514 5.97 53.63 34.36
N THR A 515 6.54 52.55 34.87
CA THR A 515 6.16 51.17 34.56
C THR A 515 6.21 50.33 35.82
N ILE A 516 5.06 49.71 36.13
CA ILE A 516 4.76 49.09 37.41
C ILE A 516 4.31 47.65 37.16
N THR A 517 4.86 46.68 37.87
CA THR A 517 4.45 45.27 37.84
C THR A 517 4.13 44.78 39.25
N TYR A 518 2.94 44.25 39.47
CA TYR A 518 2.50 43.79 40.80
C TYR A 518 1.59 42.56 40.72
N ARG A 519 1.38 41.90 41.87
CA ARG A 519 0.52 40.72 42.00
C ARG A 519 -0.90 41.09 42.42
N ILE A 520 -1.89 40.36 41.92
CA ILE A 520 -3.33 40.60 42.05
C ILE A 520 -4.12 39.38 42.54
#